data_AF-A0A1Q7AID4-F1
#
_entry.id   AF-A0A1Q7AID4-F1
#
_cell.length_a   1.000
_cell.length_b   1.000
_cell.length_c   1.000
_cell.angle_alpha   90.00
_cell.angle_beta   90.00
_cell.angle_gamma   90.00
#
_symmetry.space_group_name_H-M   'P 1'
#
loop_
_entity.id
_entity.type
_entity.pdbx_description
1 polymer ?
#
loop_
_entity_poly.entity_id
_entity_poly.type
_entity_poly.pdbx_seq_one_letter_code
_entity_poly.pdbx_strand_id
1 'polypeptide(L)'
;MHLELFEILRCPYCGGPLELVESLFHRRSGDEISDGILGCHCCIFPVVDGIPVLHLQPNATAARDQMQAEHPEQALRTMVGLESEAEASAFEAVAASEASTYRETVEALGPNFEGGYFLYRFSDPTYVVAEAVVRAVARAVLGDRRRAIDICGGSGHLTRSLLDLSSSPPVLADLYFAKIWLARRFTAPGCVPVCCDGNAPMPFARGAFAFAMCTDAFMYIWTKRQFVGEMARLIDDPSADPGAVLIGHTHNERTWSPSHGQPLSPEGYAALFETLPPRVFAESNLFADVVAGGPLDLSQQDSKETLDGDPALTLVATERHDVFVRHQLDANRPVSGEFRLNPLYEVEANGDSVRLRLRFPSEDYEEEYGACRQYLPDEAVVHRAALDTLPGGAVPAVLADLAKRRVILDLPKRYY
;
A
#
# COMPACT_ATOMS: atom_id res chain seq x y z
N MET A 1 -18.31 -1.40 5.04
CA MET A 1 -18.34 -0.30 4.07
C MET A 1 -19.16 0.83 4.65
N HIS A 2 -18.56 2.01 4.84
CA HIS A 2 -19.27 3.19 5.33
C HIS A 2 -20.11 3.82 4.21
N LEU A 3 -21.32 4.33 4.51
CA LEU A 3 -22.24 4.87 3.51
C LEU A 3 -21.70 6.10 2.77
N GLU A 4 -20.85 6.91 3.41
CA GLU A 4 -20.19 8.05 2.74
C GLU A 4 -19.37 7.65 1.50
N LEU A 5 -18.97 6.38 1.38
CA LEU A 5 -18.28 5.90 0.19
C LEU A 5 -19.15 6.08 -1.07
N PHE A 6 -20.48 6.02 -0.96
CA PHE A 6 -21.39 6.22 -2.10
C PHE A 6 -21.26 7.60 -2.76
N GLU A 7 -20.77 8.62 -2.04
CA GLU A 7 -20.53 9.94 -2.62
C GLU A 7 -19.56 9.88 -3.81
N ILE A 8 -18.52 9.07 -3.67
CA ILE A 8 -17.44 8.94 -4.65
C ILE A 8 -17.48 7.65 -5.45
N LEU A 9 -18.15 6.59 -4.98
CA LEU A 9 -18.17 5.29 -5.66
C LEU A 9 -18.99 5.33 -6.95
N ARG A 10 -18.47 4.74 -8.02
CA ARG A 10 -19.15 4.62 -9.32
C ARG A 10 -19.02 3.20 -9.84
N CYS A 11 -20.00 2.74 -10.60
CA CYS A 11 -19.86 1.48 -11.32
C CYS A 11 -18.72 1.59 -12.35
N PRO A 12 -17.75 0.66 -12.35
CA PRO A 12 -16.62 0.69 -13.30
C PRO A 12 -17.04 0.45 -14.75
N TYR A 13 -18.28 -0.01 -15.01
CA TYR A 13 -18.75 -0.32 -16.36
C TYR A 13 -19.68 0.77 -16.93
N CYS A 14 -20.73 1.16 -16.20
CA CYS A 14 -21.67 2.18 -16.67
C CYS A 14 -21.39 3.60 -16.15
N GLY A 15 -20.47 3.76 -15.20
CA GLY A 15 -20.19 5.05 -14.55
C GLY A 15 -21.31 5.57 -13.64
N GLY A 16 -22.43 4.85 -13.53
CA GLY A 16 -23.56 5.23 -12.69
C GLY A 16 -23.26 5.14 -11.20
N PRO A 17 -24.05 5.85 -10.35
CA PRO A 17 -23.96 5.70 -8.90
C PRO A 17 -24.32 4.26 -8.50
N LEU A 18 -23.75 3.83 -7.37
CA LEU A 18 -24.07 2.57 -6.74
C LEU A 18 -24.98 2.83 -5.54
N GLU A 19 -25.89 1.90 -5.27
CA GLU A 19 -26.76 1.92 -4.08
C GLU A 19 -26.85 0.53 -3.46
N LEU A 20 -27.20 0.44 -2.18
CA LEU A 20 -27.50 -0.84 -1.55
C LEU A 20 -28.84 -1.37 -2.09
N VAL A 21 -28.87 -2.59 -2.60
CA VAL A 21 -30.10 -3.24 -3.06
C VAL A 21 -30.85 -3.81 -1.85
N GLU A 22 -31.69 -2.99 -1.21
CA GLU A 22 -32.39 -3.35 0.04
C GLU A 22 -33.34 -4.56 -0.10
N SER A 23 -33.77 -4.89 -1.31
CA SER A 23 -34.60 -6.07 -1.57
C SER A 23 -33.82 -7.39 -1.59
N LEU A 24 -32.49 -7.34 -1.57
CA LEU A 24 -31.60 -8.51 -1.50
C LEU A 24 -30.97 -8.60 -0.10
N PHE A 25 -30.33 -9.74 0.18
CA PHE A 25 -29.62 -9.96 1.43
C PHE A 25 -28.63 -8.84 1.72
N HIS A 26 -28.66 -8.34 2.95
CA HIS A 26 -27.70 -7.38 3.46
C HIS A 26 -27.63 -7.44 5.00
N ARG A 27 -26.46 -7.13 5.54
CA ARG A 27 -26.21 -6.90 6.96
C ARG A 27 -25.71 -5.46 7.10
N ARG A 28 -26.53 -4.61 7.73
CA ARG A 28 -26.25 -3.19 7.95
C ARG A 28 -26.42 -2.85 9.43
N SER A 29 -25.47 -2.10 9.98
CA SER A 29 -25.53 -1.53 11.33
C SER A 29 -25.24 -0.03 11.24
N GLY A 30 -26.25 0.81 11.47
CA GLY A 30 -26.12 2.27 11.33
C GLY A 30 -25.69 2.65 9.91
N ASP A 31 -24.53 3.29 9.80
CA ASP A 31 -23.94 3.75 8.54
C ASP A 31 -22.88 2.79 7.98
N GLU A 32 -22.83 1.55 8.48
CA GLU A 32 -21.94 0.50 8.00
C GLU A 32 -22.69 -0.68 7.41
N ILE A 33 -22.27 -1.09 6.21
CA ILE A 33 -22.68 -2.34 5.55
C ILE A 33 -21.55 -3.35 5.74
N SER A 34 -21.80 -4.45 6.45
CA SER A 34 -20.82 -5.55 6.54
C SER A 34 -20.95 -6.48 5.34
N ASP A 35 -22.18 -6.78 4.91
CA ASP A 35 -22.43 -7.72 3.83
C ASP A 35 -23.63 -7.25 3.01
N GLY A 36 -23.63 -7.51 1.71
CA GLY A 36 -24.81 -7.26 0.89
C GLY A 36 -24.52 -7.10 -0.58
N ILE A 37 -25.50 -6.57 -1.32
CA ILE A 37 -25.42 -6.37 -2.76
C ILE A 37 -25.56 -4.89 -3.09
N LEU A 38 -24.58 -4.34 -3.81
CA LEU A 38 -24.66 -3.03 -4.44
C LEU A 38 -25.22 -3.16 -5.85
N GLY A 39 -26.08 -2.24 -6.25
CA GLY A 39 -26.69 -2.18 -7.57
C GLY A 39 -26.39 -0.87 -8.29
N CYS A 40 -26.34 -0.94 -9.61
CA CYS A 40 -26.34 0.20 -10.52
C CYS A 40 -27.24 -0.11 -11.73
N HIS A 41 -27.24 0.74 -12.75
CA HIS A 41 -28.07 0.54 -13.94
C HIS A 41 -27.71 -0.69 -14.80
N CYS A 42 -26.48 -1.21 -14.70
CA CYS A 42 -26.03 -2.31 -15.58
C CYS A 42 -25.70 -3.62 -14.85
N CYS A 43 -25.33 -3.58 -13.56
CA CYS A 43 -24.76 -4.70 -12.83
C CYS A 43 -25.03 -4.61 -11.32
N ILE A 44 -24.76 -5.72 -10.63
CA ILE A 44 -24.73 -5.81 -9.17
C ILE A 44 -23.37 -6.37 -8.68
N PHE A 45 -22.96 -5.98 -7.48
CA PHE A 45 -21.65 -6.28 -6.88
C PHE A 45 -21.79 -6.67 -5.41
N PRO A 46 -21.02 -7.62 -4.88
CA PRO A 46 -21.08 -7.94 -3.46
C PRO A 46 -20.28 -6.94 -2.62
N VAL A 47 -20.76 -6.71 -1.39
CA VAL A 47 -19.95 -6.24 -0.27
C VAL A 47 -19.67 -7.46 0.59
N VAL A 48 -18.39 -7.76 0.82
CA VAL A 48 -17.96 -8.92 1.62
C VAL A 48 -17.10 -8.39 2.78
N ASP A 49 -17.51 -8.68 4.01
CA ASP A 49 -16.85 -8.20 5.24
C ASP A 49 -16.47 -6.69 5.17
N GLY A 50 -17.42 -5.90 4.71
CA GLY A 50 -17.35 -4.45 4.63
C GLY A 50 -16.52 -3.91 3.47
N ILE A 51 -16.08 -4.75 2.53
CA ILE A 51 -15.29 -4.37 1.35
C ILE A 51 -16.16 -4.54 0.10
N PRO A 52 -16.48 -3.45 -0.65
CA PRO A 52 -17.14 -3.57 -1.94
C PRO A 52 -16.20 -4.21 -2.97
N VAL A 53 -16.70 -5.20 -3.71
CA VAL A 53 -15.97 -5.94 -4.74
C VAL A 53 -16.47 -5.53 -6.13
N LEU A 54 -15.76 -4.59 -6.75
CA LEU A 54 -16.16 -3.88 -7.97
C LEU A 54 -15.42 -4.39 -9.20
N HIS A 55 -15.43 -5.71 -9.38
CA HIS A 55 -14.95 -6.39 -10.59
C HIS A 55 -15.77 -7.66 -10.84
N LEU A 56 -15.65 -8.22 -12.05
CA LEU A 56 -16.45 -9.39 -12.50
C LEU A 56 -15.59 -10.64 -12.71
N GLN A 57 -14.49 -10.78 -11.97
CA GLN A 57 -13.70 -12.02 -12.02
C GLN A 57 -14.50 -13.19 -11.42
N PRO A 58 -14.12 -14.45 -11.72
CA PRO A 58 -14.90 -15.62 -11.30
C PRO A 58 -15.16 -15.69 -9.79
N ASN A 59 -14.17 -15.35 -8.96
CA ASN A 59 -14.31 -15.31 -7.50
C ASN A 59 -15.33 -14.26 -7.03
N ALA A 60 -15.30 -13.04 -7.58
CA ALA A 60 -16.26 -11.98 -7.26
C ALA A 60 -17.69 -12.36 -7.69
N THR A 61 -17.82 -13.02 -8.84
CA THR A 61 -19.11 -13.52 -9.34
C THR A 61 -19.66 -14.62 -8.42
N ALA A 62 -18.81 -15.56 -8.00
CA ALA A 62 -19.19 -16.60 -7.05
C ALA A 62 -19.57 -16.03 -5.67
N ALA A 63 -18.79 -15.08 -5.15
CA ALA A 63 -19.07 -14.40 -3.90
C ALA A 63 -20.40 -13.63 -3.94
N ARG A 64 -20.72 -12.99 -5.07
CA ARG A 64 -22.04 -12.36 -5.30
C ARG A 64 -23.17 -13.37 -5.25
N ASP A 65 -23.02 -14.52 -5.90
CA ASP A 65 -24.06 -15.54 -5.92
C ASP A 65 -24.28 -16.16 -4.52
N GLN A 66 -23.19 -16.38 -3.78
CA GLN A 66 -23.23 -16.79 -2.37
C GLN A 66 -23.88 -15.74 -1.47
N MET A 67 -23.59 -14.46 -1.71
CA MET A 67 -24.23 -13.36 -0.97
C MET A 67 -25.74 -13.29 -1.22
N GLN A 68 -26.19 -13.49 -2.48
CA GLN A 68 -27.62 -13.59 -2.81
C GLN A 68 -28.28 -14.82 -2.18
N ALA A 69 -27.53 -15.90 -1.98
CA ALA A 69 -27.98 -17.11 -1.30
C ALA A 69 -27.86 -17.03 0.24
N GLU A 70 -27.58 -15.84 0.80
CA GLU A 70 -27.45 -15.61 2.25
C GLU A 70 -26.29 -16.39 2.90
N HIS A 71 -25.21 -16.64 2.17
CA HIS A 71 -23.99 -17.33 2.64
C HIS A 71 -22.75 -16.40 2.68
N PRO A 72 -22.74 -15.33 3.50
CA PRO A 72 -21.64 -14.38 3.52
C PRO A 72 -20.32 -14.97 4.02
N GLU A 73 -20.34 -15.97 4.91
CA GLU A 73 -19.13 -16.65 5.37
C GLU A 73 -18.46 -17.44 4.21
N GLN A 74 -19.26 -18.02 3.32
CA GLN A 74 -18.76 -18.68 2.10
C GLN A 74 -18.21 -17.66 1.09
N ALA A 75 -18.87 -16.49 0.98
CA ALA A 75 -18.38 -15.38 0.16
C ALA A 75 -17.01 -14.88 0.63
N LEU A 76 -16.81 -14.76 1.94
CA LEU A 76 -15.52 -14.41 2.52
C LEU A 76 -14.44 -15.44 2.17
N ARG A 77 -14.69 -16.74 2.41
CA ARG A 77 -13.75 -17.82 2.04
C ARG A 77 -13.35 -17.75 0.56
N THR A 78 -14.34 -17.55 -0.32
CA THR A 78 -14.16 -17.45 -1.77
C THR A 78 -13.31 -16.25 -2.17
N MET A 79 -13.55 -15.09 -1.58
CA MET A 79 -12.79 -13.87 -1.89
C MET A 79 -11.37 -13.90 -1.32
N VAL A 80 -11.16 -14.53 -0.17
CA VAL A 80 -9.82 -14.73 0.40
C VAL A 80 -9.00 -15.71 -0.45
N GLY A 81 -9.65 -16.65 -1.14
CA GLY A 81 -9.00 -17.61 -2.04
C GLY A 81 -8.52 -18.87 -1.34
N LEU A 82 -9.25 -19.32 -0.31
CA LEU A 82 -8.91 -20.53 0.45
C LEU A 82 -9.28 -21.78 -0.36
N GLU A 83 -8.32 -22.68 -0.59
CA GLU A 83 -8.48 -23.84 -1.49
C GLU A 83 -8.83 -25.14 -0.74
N SER A 84 -8.60 -25.20 0.57
CA SER A 84 -8.89 -26.36 1.41
C SER A 84 -9.64 -26.02 2.70
N GLU A 85 -10.35 -27.00 3.27
CA GLU A 85 -11.01 -26.84 4.58
C GLU A 85 -10.00 -26.61 5.72
N ALA A 86 -8.76 -27.09 5.57
CA ALA A 86 -7.70 -26.85 6.56
C ALA A 86 -7.26 -25.37 6.56
N GLU A 87 -7.03 -24.80 5.37
CA GLU A 87 -6.75 -23.37 5.22
C GLU A 87 -7.92 -22.51 5.72
N ALA A 88 -9.15 -22.89 5.35
CA ALA A 88 -10.35 -22.19 5.82
C ALA A 88 -10.46 -22.20 7.35
N SER A 89 -10.26 -23.36 7.98
CA SER A 89 -10.29 -23.47 9.45
C SER A 89 -9.19 -22.65 10.13
N ALA A 90 -7.98 -22.63 9.56
CA ALA A 90 -6.86 -21.84 10.08
C ALA A 90 -7.14 -20.33 9.96
N PHE A 91 -7.60 -19.88 8.79
CA PHE A 91 -7.96 -18.48 8.54
C PHE A 91 -9.12 -18.04 9.43
N GLU A 92 -10.16 -18.85 9.60
CA GLU A 92 -11.30 -18.51 10.46
C GLU A 92 -10.91 -18.35 11.92
N ALA A 93 -10.00 -19.19 12.42
CA ALA A 93 -9.49 -19.07 13.78
C ALA A 93 -8.76 -17.74 14.02
N VAL A 94 -7.89 -17.32 13.09
CA VAL A 94 -7.17 -16.02 13.20
C VAL A 94 -8.08 -14.82 12.93
N ALA A 95 -9.05 -14.95 12.02
CA ALA A 95 -10.00 -13.89 11.71
C ALA A 95 -10.93 -13.58 12.90
N ALA A 96 -11.36 -14.63 13.62
CA ALA A 96 -12.19 -14.50 14.82
C ALA A 96 -11.44 -13.98 16.06
N SER A 97 -10.10 -14.03 16.06
CA SER A 97 -9.27 -13.63 17.20
C SER A 97 -8.81 -12.17 17.11
N GLU A 98 -9.26 -11.32 18.03
CA GLU A 98 -8.73 -9.96 18.16
C GLU A 98 -7.25 -9.94 18.58
N ALA A 99 -6.72 -11.02 19.15
CA ALA A 99 -5.32 -11.07 19.56
C ALA A 99 -4.37 -11.44 18.40
N SER A 100 -4.91 -11.95 17.28
CA SER A 100 -4.07 -12.45 16.19
C SER A 100 -3.22 -11.37 15.55
N THR A 101 -2.06 -11.78 15.07
CA THR A 101 -1.10 -10.88 14.41
C THR A 101 -1.19 -10.93 12.89
N TYR A 102 -0.63 -9.91 12.23
CA TYR A 102 -0.46 -9.91 10.78
C TYR A 102 0.34 -11.13 10.32
N ARG A 103 1.44 -11.46 11.01
CA ARG A 103 2.23 -12.67 10.74
C ARG A 103 1.39 -13.94 10.82
N GLU A 104 0.69 -14.17 11.93
CA GLU A 104 -0.14 -15.36 12.11
C GLU A 104 -1.22 -15.48 11.04
N THR A 105 -1.79 -14.35 10.62
CA THR A 105 -2.81 -14.34 9.57
C THR A 105 -2.21 -14.65 8.20
N VAL A 106 -1.06 -14.07 7.85
CA VAL A 106 -0.34 -14.40 6.62
C VAL A 106 0.04 -15.87 6.57
N GLU A 107 0.50 -16.44 7.69
CA GLU A 107 0.83 -17.87 7.78
C GLU A 107 -0.43 -18.75 7.63
N ALA A 108 -1.58 -18.33 8.17
CA ALA A 108 -2.86 -19.02 8.02
C ALA A 108 -3.44 -18.98 6.59
N LEU A 109 -3.09 -17.96 5.78
CA LEU A 109 -3.45 -17.89 4.36
C LEU A 109 -2.67 -18.89 3.49
N GLY A 110 -1.66 -19.56 4.06
CA GLY A 110 -0.95 -20.65 3.42
C GLY A 110 0.15 -20.19 2.44
N PRO A 111 0.91 -21.17 1.90
CA PRO A 111 2.10 -20.90 1.10
C PRO A 111 1.83 -20.28 -0.27
N ASN A 112 0.58 -20.38 -0.77
CA ASN A 112 0.18 -19.82 -2.06
C ASN A 112 -0.16 -18.32 -1.96
N PHE A 113 -0.23 -17.75 -0.75
CA PHE A 113 -0.47 -16.33 -0.59
C PHE A 113 0.73 -15.51 -1.06
N GLU A 114 0.52 -14.77 -2.15
CA GLU A 114 1.48 -13.83 -2.73
C GLU A 114 1.61 -12.58 -1.84
N GLY A 115 2.30 -12.71 -0.71
CA GLY A 115 2.48 -11.62 0.25
C GLY A 115 3.41 -11.93 1.43
N GLY A 116 4.12 -13.06 1.43
CA GLY A 116 5.06 -13.41 2.50
C GLY A 116 6.17 -12.37 2.71
N TYR A 117 6.61 -11.70 1.63
CA TYR A 117 7.61 -10.62 1.70
C TYR A 117 7.10 -9.42 2.52
N PHE A 118 5.78 -9.22 2.62
CA PHE A 118 5.22 -8.09 3.38
C PHE A 118 5.70 -8.07 4.83
N LEU A 119 5.96 -9.24 5.42
CA LEU A 119 6.51 -9.35 6.78
C LEU A 119 7.74 -8.43 6.94
N TYR A 120 8.62 -8.37 5.94
CA TYR A 120 9.86 -7.60 6.01
C TYR A 120 9.76 -6.20 5.38
N ARG A 121 8.59 -5.82 4.82
CA ARG A 121 8.40 -4.64 3.97
C ARG A 121 8.90 -3.32 4.55
N PHE A 122 8.78 -3.10 5.86
CA PHE A 122 9.23 -1.87 6.51
C PHE A 122 10.76 -1.69 6.50
N SER A 123 11.49 -2.74 6.16
CA SER A 123 12.94 -2.77 5.96
C SER A 123 13.36 -2.54 4.52
N ASP A 124 12.46 -2.75 3.55
CA ASP A 124 12.80 -2.74 2.14
C ASP A 124 13.27 -1.35 1.69
N PRO A 125 14.31 -1.28 0.84
CA PRO A 125 14.79 0.00 0.30
C PRO A 125 13.71 0.68 -0.55
N THR A 126 12.89 -0.10 -1.26
CA THR A 126 11.80 0.38 -2.11
C THR A 126 10.67 1.00 -1.25
N TYR A 127 10.35 0.42 -0.11
CA TYR A 127 9.42 1.00 0.87
C TYR A 127 9.94 2.32 1.42
N VAL A 128 11.23 2.39 1.77
CA VAL A 128 11.89 3.58 2.33
C VAL A 128 11.78 4.78 1.40
N VAL A 129 12.07 4.57 0.11
CA VAL A 129 11.96 5.62 -0.90
C VAL A 129 10.50 5.98 -1.13
N ALA A 130 9.66 4.98 -1.34
CA ALA A 130 8.24 5.18 -1.57
C ALA A 130 7.57 5.98 -0.45
N GLU A 131 7.85 5.65 0.82
CA GLU A 131 7.30 6.35 1.96
C GLU A 131 7.72 7.83 1.97
N ALA A 132 9.00 8.11 1.69
CA ALA A 132 9.52 9.47 1.64
C ALA A 132 8.85 10.30 0.52
N VAL A 133 8.76 9.75 -0.68
CA VAL A 133 8.13 10.42 -1.84
C VAL A 133 6.63 10.62 -1.60
N VAL A 134 5.93 9.57 -1.15
CA VAL A 134 4.49 9.62 -0.83
C VAL A 134 4.22 10.73 0.17
N ARG A 135 4.96 10.78 1.29
CA ARG A 135 4.75 11.82 2.30
C ARG A 135 5.07 13.23 1.77
N ALA A 136 6.12 13.39 0.98
CA ALA A 136 6.50 14.67 0.37
C ALA A 136 5.40 15.20 -0.57
N VAL A 137 4.96 14.37 -1.51
CA VAL A 137 3.91 14.74 -2.48
C VAL A 137 2.58 14.94 -1.77
N ALA A 138 2.19 14.01 -0.89
CA ALA A 138 0.94 14.08 -0.14
C ALA A 138 0.85 15.36 0.70
N ARG A 139 1.92 15.77 1.41
CA ARG A 139 1.90 17.03 2.19
C ARG A 139 1.72 18.27 1.33
N ALA A 140 2.23 18.26 0.10
CA ALA A 140 2.05 19.38 -0.80
C ALA A 140 0.60 19.44 -1.30
N VAL A 141 -0.01 18.31 -1.68
CA VAL A 141 -1.29 18.29 -2.42
C VAL A 141 -2.52 17.97 -1.56
N LEU A 142 -2.36 17.30 -0.43
CA LEU A 142 -3.43 17.02 0.53
C LEU A 142 -3.61 18.24 1.44
N GLY A 143 -4.60 19.07 1.13
CA GLY A 143 -5.12 20.09 2.04
C GLY A 143 -6.22 19.55 2.97
N ASP A 144 -6.81 20.43 3.77
CA ASP A 144 -7.73 20.12 4.90
C ASP A 144 -9.01 19.34 4.57
N ARG A 145 -9.34 19.13 3.29
CA ARG A 145 -10.56 18.42 2.86
C ARG A 145 -10.35 17.43 1.72
N ARG A 146 -9.10 17.09 1.40
CA ARG A 146 -8.76 16.24 0.25
C ARG A 146 -8.53 14.80 0.69
N ARG A 147 -8.77 13.89 -0.26
CA ARG A 147 -8.60 12.45 -0.08
C ARG A 147 -7.48 11.94 -0.98
N ALA A 148 -6.73 10.95 -0.49
CA ALA A 148 -5.79 10.18 -1.27
C ALA A 148 -6.36 8.81 -1.68
N ILE A 149 -5.83 8.23 -2.75
CA ILE A 149 -6.05 6.84 -3.14
C ILE A 149 -4.72 6.12 -3.41
N ASP A 150 -4.58 4.95 -2.80
CA ASP A 150 -3.49 3.99 -3.03
C ASP A 150 -4.03 2.83 -3.89
N ILE A 151 -3.64 2.83 -5.16
CA ILE A 151 -4.09 1.88 -6.18
C ILE A 151 -3.05 0.77 -6.32
N CYS A 152 -3.51 -0.48 -6.26
CA CYS A 152 -2.66 -1.65 -6.07
C CYS A 152 -1.86 -1.55 -4.76
N GLY A 153 -2.47 -0.99 -3.70
CA GLY A 153 -1.79 -0.74 -2.44
C GLY A 153 -1.52 -2.00 -1.59
N GLY A 154 -1.92 -3.18 -2.08
CA GLY A 154 -1.67 -4.47 -1.46
C GLY A 154 -2.18 -4.51 -0.01
N SER A 155 -1.29 -4.91 0.89
CA SER A 155 -1.60 -5.02 2.31
C SER A 155 -1.46 -3.69 3.06
N GLY A 156 -1.52 -2.54 2.38
CA GLY A 156 -1.71 -1.22 3.00
C GLY A 156 -0.50 -0.61 3.70
N HIS A 157 0.71 -1.14 3.48
CA HIS A 157 1.94 -0.64 4.12
C HIS A 157 2.23 0.82 3.80
N LEU A 158 2.02 1.25 2.55
CA LEU A 158 2.18 2.65 2.15
C LEU A 158 0.91 3.46 2.42
N THR A 159 -0.28 2.86 2.30
CA THR A 159 -1.55 3.50 2.72
C THR A 159 -1.48 3.99 4.16
N ARG A 160 -0.81 3.27 5.06
CA ARG A 160 -0.56 3.68 6.45
C ARG A 160 0.03 5.10 6.53
N SER A 161 0.93 5.46 5.61
CA SER A 161 1.60 6.76 5.59
C SER A 161 0.70 7.92 5.14
N LEU A 162 -0.49 7.61 4.63
CA LEU A 162 -1.51 8.59 4.27
C LEU A 162 -2.52 8.84 5.40
N LEU A 163 -2.61 7.94 6.39
CA LEU A 163 -3.62 8.04 7.45
C LEU A 163 -3.47 9.31 8.29
N ASP A 164 -2.24 9.77 8.53
CA ASP A 164 -1.95 11.00 9.28
C ASP A 164 -1.92 12.26 8.41
N LEU A 165 -1.92 12.09 7.07
CA LEU A 165 -1.79 13.19 6.12
C LEU A 165 -3.11 13.57 5.43
N SER A 166 -4.03 12.62 5.33
CA SER A 166 -5.30 12.81 4.63
C SER A 166 -6.39 13.22 5.62
N SER A 167 -7.07 14.34 5.37
CA SER A 167 -8.18 14.81 6.20
C SER A 167 -9.40 13.90 6.14
N SER A 168 -9.61 13.26 4.99
CA SER A 168 -10.58 12.17 4.81
C SER A 168 -9.84 10.84 4.78
N PRO A 169 -10.41 9.75 5.29
CA PRO A 169 -9.82 8.42 5.19
C PRO A 169 -9.31 8.11 3.76
N PRO A 170 -8.03 7.75 3.58
CA PRO A 170 -7.51 7.40 2.26
C PRO A 170 -8.17 6.13 1.76
N VAL A 171 -8.39 6.04 0.44
CA VAL A 171 -8.89 4.82 -0.20
C VAL A 171 -7.72 3.88 -0.47
N LEU A 172 -7.87 2.61 -0.08
CA LEU A 172 -7.01 1.52 -0.52
C LEU A 172 -7.76 0.69 -1.56
N ALA A 173 -7.27 0.70 -2.79
CA ALA A 173 -7.80 -0.07 -3.89
C ALA A 173 -6.81 -1.16 -4.31
N ASP A 174 -7.27 -2.41 -4.39
CA ASP A 174 -6.46 -3.53 -4.89
C ASP A 174 -7.36 -4.59 -5.55
N LEU A 175 -6.77 -5.48 -6.33
CA LEU A 175 -7.49 -6.62 -6.91
C LEU A 175 -7.59 -7.79 -5.91
N TYR A 176 -6.57 -7.97 -5.07
CA TYR A 176 -6.46 -9.11 -4.18
C TYR A 176 -7.15 -8.80 -2.84
N PHE A 177 -8.38 -9.27 -2.71
CA PHE A 177 -9.20 -9.06 -1.52
C PHE A 177 -8.49 -9.39 -0.20
N ALA A 178 -7.75 -10.51 -0.13
CA ALA A 178 -7.01 -10.91 1.07
C ALA A 178 -6.01 -9.84 1.55
N LYS A 179 -5.34 -9.14 0.62
CA LYS A 179 -4.38 -8.07 0.94
C LYS A 179 -5.10 -6.87 1.56
N ILE A 180 -6.23 -6.45 0.96
CA ILE A 180 -7.06 -5.35 1.47
C ILE A 180 -7.65 -5.69 2.85
N TRP A 181 -8.09 -6.94 3.02
CA TRP A 181 -8.61 -7.44 4.29
C TRP A 181 -7.55 -7.36 5.40
N LEU A 182 -6.32 -7.80 5.11
CA LEU A 182 -5.18 -7.65 6.02
C LEU A 182 -4.89 -6.18 6.33
N ALA A 183 -4.97 -5.30 5.32
CA ALA A 183 -4.70 -3.89 5.49
C ALA A 183 -5.66 -3.21 6.47
N ARG A 184 -6.97 -3.42 6.27
CA ARG A 184 -8.03 -2.91 7.16
C ARG A 184 -7.90 -3.44 8.60
N ARG A 185 -7.30 -4.62 8.78
CA ARG A 185 -7.15 -5.20 10.11
C ARG A 185 -5.88 -4.75 10.84
N PHE A 186 -4.78 -4.57 10.12
CA PHE A 186 -3.46 -4.46 10.74
C PHE A 186 -2.71 -3.19 10.34
N THR A 187 -2.41 -3.00 9.06
CA THR A 187 -1.45 -1.99 8.61
C THR A 187 -2.07 -0.60 8.47
N ALA A 188 -3.32 -0.54 7.99
CA ALA A 188 -4.03 0.69 7.70
C ALA A 188 -5.52 0.59 8.11
N PRO A 189 -5.84 0.35 9.40
CA PRO A 189 -7.21 0.14 9.85
C PRO A 189 -8.16 1.35 9.65
N GLY A 190 -7.61 2.55 9.45
CA GLY A 190 -8.37 3.75 9.13
C GLY A 190 -8.59 4.01 7.63
N CYS A 191 -8.19 3.10 6.74
CA CYS A 191 -8.41 3.26 5.30
C CYS A 191 -9.85 2.89 4.89
N VAL A 192 -10.23 3.33 3.68
CA VAL A 192 -11.47 2.92 3.01
C VAL A 192 -11.13 1.86 1.96
N PRO A 193 -11.40 0.57 2.21
CA PRO A 193 -11.03 -0.51 1.31
C PRO A 193 -12.01 -0.63 0.13
N VAL A 194 -11.49 -0.85 -1.07
CA VAL A 194 -12.27 -1.17 -2.27
C VAL A 194 -11.55 -2.24 -3.09
N CYS A 195 -12.18 -3.38 -3.34
CA CYS A 195 -11.61 -4.43 -4.17
C CYS A 195 -11.97 -4.18 -5.64
N CYS A 196 -11.00 -3.81 -6.48
CA CYS A 196 -11.22 -3.53 -7.89
C CYS A 196 -9.98 -3.82 -8.75
N ASP A 197 -10.20 -4.08 -10.04
CA ASP A 197 -9.13 -4.40 -10.99
C ASP A 197 -8.53 -3.11 -11.58
N GLY A 198 -7.23 -2.91 -11.35
CA GLY A 198 -6.50 -1.78 -11.95
C GLY A 198 -6.47 -1.79 -13.48
N ASN A 199 -6.72 -2.95 -14.12
CA ASN A 199 -6.82 -3.04 -15.58
C ASN A 199 -8.19 -2.57 -16.11
N ALA A 200 -9.17 -2.34 -15.24
CA ALA A 200 -10.50 -1.83 -15.57
C ALA A 200 -10.63 -0.31 -15.24
N PRO A 201 -11.69 0.37 -15.69
CA PRO A 201 -11.96 1.74 -15.24
C PRO A 201 -12.11 1.79 -13.71
N MET A 202 -11.50 2.79 -13.08
CA MET A 202 -11.47 2.91 -11.63
C MET A 202 -12.88 3.28 -11.12
N PRO A 203 -13.41 2.60 -10.09
CA PRO A 203 -14.80 2.71 -9.67
C PRO A 203 -15.07 3.96 -8.80
N PHE A 204 -14.52 5.10 -9.19
CA PHE A 204 -14.63 6.36 -8.45
C PHE A 204 -14.96 7.52 -9.37
N ALA A 205 -15.64 8.52 -8.81
CA ALA A 205 -15.97 9.77 -9.49
C ALA A 205 -14.71 10.53 -9.92
N ARG A 206 -14.83 11.30 -11.00
CA ARG A 206 -13.79 12.25 -11.42
C ARG A 206 -13.55 13.29 -10.31
N GLY A 207 -12.29 13.66 -10.10
CA GLY A 207 -11.92 14.68 -9.11
C GLY A 207 -12.17 14.29 -7.65
N ALA A 208 -12.41 13.01 -7.37
CA ALA A 208 -12.68 12.53 -6.00
C ALA A 208 -11.44 12.59 -5.09
N PHE A 209 -10.25 12.76 -5.65
CA PHE A 209 -8.97 12.69 -4.93
C PHE A 209 -8.11 13.91 -5.26
N ALA A 210 -7.21 14.31 -4.36
CA ALA A 210 -6.11 15.21 -4.72
C ALA A 210 -4.80 14.47 -4.94
N PHE A 211 -4.72 13.20 -4.52
CA PHE A 211 -3.52 12.39 -4.67
C PHE A 211 -3.90 10.98 -5.06
N ALA A 212 -3.42 10.52 -6.21
CA ALA A 212 -3.55 9.15 -6.67
C ALA A 212 -2.16 8.54 -6.80
N MET A 213 -1.93 7.39 -6.16
CA MET A 213 -0.65 6.71 -6.20
C MET A 213 -0.79 5.23 -6.59
N CYS A 214 0.26 4.70 -7.20
CA CYS A 214 0.47 3.28 -7.41
C CYS A 214 1.96 2.99 -7.27
N THR A 215 2.35 2.15 -6.32
CA THR A 215 3.76 1.88 -6.04
C THR A 215 4.02 0.39 -6.02
N ASP A 216 5.13 -0.03 -6.64
CA ASP A 216 5.60 -1.43 -6.62
C ASP A 216 4.57 -2.42 -7.22
N ALA A 217 3.81 -1.94 -8.20
CA ALA A 217 2.75 -2.72 -8.86
C ALA A 217 2.51 -2.35 -10.33
N PHE A 218 2.84 -1.11 -10.74
CA PHE A 218 2.48 -0.60 -12.07
C PHE A 218 3.08 -1.39 -13.24
N MET A 219 4.24 -2.01 -13.05
CA MET A 219 4.87 -2.89 -14.03
C MET A 219 3.99 -4.09 -14.40
N TYR A 220 3.08 -4.54 -13.52
CA TYR A 220 2.14 -5.64 -13.76
C TYR A 220 0.83 -5.23 -14.43
N ILE A 221 0.54 -3.92 -14.51
CA ILE A 221 -0.66 -3.43 -15.19
C ILE A 221 -0.49 -3.59 -16.70
N TRP A 222 -1.43 -4.28 -17.36
CA TRP A 222 -1.42 -4.43 -18.81
C TRP A 222 -1.91 -3.16 -19.50
N THR A 223 -3.02 -2.59 -19.03
CA THR A 223 -3.66 -1.41 -19.64
C THR A 223 -3.05 -0.09 -19.13
N LYS A 224 -1.72 0.04 -19.12
CA LYS A 224 -0.97 1.18 -18.55
C LYS A 224 -1.48 2.56 -18.98
N ARG A 225 -1.84 2.72 -20.26
CA ARG A 225 -2.43 3.96 -20.80
C ARG A 225 -3.77 4.31 -20.15
N GLN A 226 -4.65 3.32 -20.01
CA GLN A 226 -5.94 3.51 -19.33
C GLN A 226 -5.72 3.81 -17.86
N PHE A 227 -4.82 3.08 -17.20
CA PHE A 227 -4.51 3.26 -15.78
C PHE A 227 -4.06 4.70 -15.47
N VAL A 228 -3.07 5.22 -16.22
CA VAL A 228 -2.60 6.61 -16.06
C VAL A 228 -3.71 7.62 -16.38
N GLY A 229 -4.51 7.37 -17.42
CA GLY A 229 -5.67 8.21 -17.74
C GLY A 229 -6.71 8.24 -16.61
N GLU A 230 -6.95 7.11 -15.96
CA GLU A 230 -7.84 7.03 -14.80
C GLU A 230 -7.24 7.75 -13.58
N MET A 231 -5.94 7.59 -13.29
CA MET A 231 -5.29 8.35 -12.20
C MET A 231 -5.42 9.86 -12.42
N ALA A 232 -5.18 10.34 -13.65
CA ALA A 232 -5.39 11.75 -14.01
C ALA A 232 -6.86 12.17 -13.84
N ARG A 233 -7.82 11.35 -14.29
CA ARG A 233 -9.26 11.61 -14.09
C ARG A 233 -9.65 11.68 -12.61
N LEU A 234 -9.05 10.85 -11.77
CA LEU A 234 -9.34 10.81 -10.34
C LEU A 234 -8.94 12.09 -9.60
N ILE A 235 -7.93 12.81 -10.11
CA ILE A 235 -7.47 14.09 -9.55
C ILE A 235 -7.96 15.33 -10.29
N ASP A 236 -8.72 15.16 -11.37
CA ASP A 236 -9.25 16.24 -12.21
C ASP A 236 -10.50 16.88 -11.57
N ASP A 237 -10.30 17.75 -10.60
CA ASP A 237 -11.35 18.62 -10.03
C ASP A 237 -11.12 20.08 -10.46
N PRO A 238 -11.91 20.62 -11.41
CA PRO A 238 -11.73 21.99 -11.91
C PRO A 238 -12.08 23.06 -10.87
N SER A 239 -12.66 22.69 -9.73
CA SER A 239 -12.94 23.59 -8.60
C SER A 239 -11.86 23.57 -7.52
N ALA A 240 -10.78 22.81 -7.73
CA ALA A 240 -9.70 22.56 -6.80
C ALA A 240 -8.37 23.18 -7.19
N ASP A 241 -7.47 23.27 -6.21
CA ASP A 241 -6.05 23.28 -6.49
C ASP A 241 -5.63 21.96 -7.18
N PRO A 242 -4.68 21.98 -8.13
CA PRO A 242 -4.29 20.78 -8.86
C PRO A 242 -3.78 19.66 -7.93
N GLY A 243 -4.22 18.43 -8.19
CA GLY A 243 -3.73 17.24 -7.51
C GLY A 243 -2.40 16.71 -8.06
N ALA A 244 -2.00 15.53 -7.61
CA ALA A 244 -0.83 14.82 -8.13
C ALA A 244 -1.08 13.32 -8.37
N VAL A 245 -0.41 12.81 -9.39
CA VAL A 245 -0.25 11.38 -9.68
C VAL A 245 1.16 10.96 -9.29
N LEU A 246 1.29 9.86 -8.56
CA LEU A 246 2.57 9.21 -8.26
C LEU A 246 2.57 7.77 -8.77
N ILE A 247 3.58 7.41 -9.54
CA ILE A 247 3.93 6.02 -9.82
C ILE A 247 5.30 5.76 -9.21
N GLY A 248 5.36 5.01 -8.11
CA GLY A 248 6.60 4.70 -7.42
C GLY A 248 7.13 3.32 -7.79
N HIS A 249 8.45 3.14 -7.76
CA HIS A 249 9.10 1.84 -7.96
C HIS A 249 8.57 1.05 -9.16
N THR A 250 8.59 1.66 -10.35
CA THR A 250 8.25 0.95 -11.58
C THR A 250 9.52 0.49 -12.28
N HIS A 251 9.59 -0.78 -12.67
CA HIS A 251 10.77 -1.33 -13.31
C HIS A 251 11.04 -0.68 -14.66
N ASN A 252 12.32 -0.53 -14.98
CA ASN A 252 12.80 0.01 -16.24
C ASN A 252 13.15 -1.11 -17.23
N GLU A 253 12.59 -1.06 -18.45
CA GLU A 253 12.81 -2.05 -19.51
C GLU A 253 14.29 -2.19 -19.93
N ARG A 254 15.11 -1.15 -19.69
CA ARG A 254 16.52 -1.11 -20.12
C ARG A 254 17.47 -1.85 -19.20
N THR A 255 16.98 -2.21 -18.03
CA THR A 255 17.75 -2.83 -16.95
C THR A 255 17.04 -4.08 -16.51
N TRP A 256 17.76 -5.07 -16.01
CA TRP A 256 17.11 -6.23 -15.41
C TRP A 256 16.76 -5.96 -13.94
N SER A 257 15.63 -6.50 -13.50
CA SER A 257 15.23 -6.54 -12.09
C SER A 257 14.53 -7.87 -11.81
N PRO A 258 14.63 -8.42 -10.59
CA PRO A 258 13.73 -9.48 -10.13
C PRO A 258 12.27 -9.07 -10.33
N SER A 259 11.37 -10.04 -10.53
CA SER A 259 9.94 -9.77 -10.65
C SER A 259 9.60 -8.71 -11.73
N HIS A 260 10.31 -8.77 -12.86
CA HIS A 260 10.44 -7.68 -13.83
C HIS A 260 9.11 -7.12 -14.36
N GLY A 261 8.05 -7.92 -14.42
CA GLY A 261 6.74 -7.52 -14.92
C GLY A 261 6.77 -7.22 -16.42
N GLN A 262 6.10 -6.15 -16.84
CA GLN A 262 6.06 -5.69 -18.24
C GLN A 262 6.47 -4.21 -18.31
N PRO A 263 7.74 -3.92 -18.06
CA PRO A 263 8.19 -2.55 -17.92
C PRO A 263 8.24 -1.83 -19.26
N LEU A 264 8.31 -0.49 -19.18
CA LEU A 264 8.60 0.38 -20.31
C LEU A 264 9.93 1.08 -20.07
N SER A 265 10.55 1.56 -21.16
CA SER A 265 11.61 2.58 -21.07
C SER A 265 11.13 3.86 -20.36
N PRO A 266 12.05 4.70 -19.84
CA PRO A 266 11.69 5.97 -19.18
C PRO A 266 10.79 6.87 -20.04
N GLU A 267 11.10 7.02 -21.33
CA GLU A 267 10.28 7.77 -22.28
C GLU A 267 8.94 7.10 -22.58
N GLY A 268 8.88 5.77 -22.55
CA GLY A 268 7.66 5.00 -22.72
C GLY A 268 6.67 5.28 -21.59
N TYR A 269 7.14 5.31 -20.34
CA TYR A 269 6.32 5.71 -19.20
C TYR A 269 5.91 7.19 -19.28
N ALA A 270 6.84 8.09 -19.59
CA ALA A 270 6.52 9.52 -19.71
C ALA A 270 5.42 9.78 -20.77
N ALA A 271 5.44 9.04 -21.87
CA ALA A 271 4.46 9.16 -22.95
C ALA A 271 3.04 8.70 -22.59
N LEU A 272 2.84 7.98 -21.48
CA LEU A 272 1.51 7.58 -21.01
C LEU A 272 0.68 8.77 -20.50
N PHE A 273 1.35 9.85 -20.12
CA PHE A 273 0.74 11.03 -19.52
C PHE A 273 0.33 12.06 -20.57
N GLU A 274 -0.89 11.92 -21.10
CA GLU A 274 -1.40 12.78 -22.18
C GLU A 274 -1.81 14.19 -21.73
N THR A 275 -2.25 14.35 -20.49
CA THR A 275 -2.84 15.59 -19.98
C THR A 275 -2.02 16.28 -18.90
N LEU A 276 -1.02 15.59 -18.32
CA LEU A 276 -0.30 16.07 -17.13
C LEU A 276 1.18 15.67 -17.22
N PRO A 277 2.11 16.58 -17.50
CA PRO A 277 3.51 16.21 -17.74
C PRO A 277 4.14 15.57 -16.48
N PRO A 278 4.74 14.38 -16.59
CA PRO A 278 5.42 13.74 -15.48
C PRO A 278 6.87 14.22 -15.39
N ARG A 279 7.41 14.23 -14.18
CA ARG A 279 8.86 14.17 -13.93
C ARG A 279 9.23 12.73 -13.59
N VAL A 280 10.23 12.21 -14.29
CA VAL A 280 10.78 10.87 -14.06
C VAL A 280 12.07 11.01 -13.27
N PHE A 281 12.21 10.20 -12.24
CA PHE A 281 13.36 10.14 -11.35
C PHE A 281 13.97 8.74 -11.38
N ALA A 282 15.29 8.69 -11.38
CA ALA A 282 16.05 7.49 -11.07
C ALA A 282 15.91 7.19 -9.57
N GLU A 283 15.40 6.01 -9.22
CA GLU A 283 15.09 5.71 -7.82
C GLU A 283 16.35 5.64 -6.95
N SER A 284 17.50 5.26 -7.52
CA SER A 284 18.78 5.22 -6.78
C SER A 284 19.21 6.60 -6.25
N ASN A 285 18.88 7.69 -6.95
CA ASN A 285 19.16 9.05 -6.49
C ASN A 285 18.23 9.43 -5.32
N LEU A 286 16.94 9.11 -5.42
CA LEU A 286 15.99 9.30 -4.32
C LEU A 286 16.35 8.46 -3.09
N PHE A 287 16.83 7.24 -3.31
CA PHE A 287 17.35 6.36 -2.28
C PHE A 287 18.57 6.97 -1.57
N ALA A 288 19.53 7.50 -2.33
CA ALA A 288 20.70 8.16 -1.77
C ALA A 288 20.32 9.35 -0.87
N ASP A 289 19.36 10.18 -1.29
CA ASP A 289 18.85 11.29 -0.48
C ASP A 289 18.26 10.80 0.86
N VAL A 290 17.44 9.74 0.82
CA VAL A 290 16.78 9.20 2.02
C VAL A 290 17.80 8.58 2.97
N VAL A 291 18.75 7.81 2.46
CA VAL A 291 19.80 7.16 3.27
C VAL A 291 20.75 8.19 3.87
N ALA A 292 21.10 9.24 3.13
CA ALA A 292 21.93 10.34 3.66
C ALA A 292 21.24 11.08 4.83
N GLY A 293 19.91 10.97 4.96
CA GLY A 293 19.12 11.67 5.96
C GLY A 293 19.02 13.18 5.72
N GLY A 294 19.35 13.61 4.50
CA GLY A 294 19.18 14.99 4.02
C GLY A 294 17.75 15.24 3.50
N PRO A 295 17.51 16.38 2.86
CA PRO A 295 16.24 16.60 2.17
C PRO A 295 16.12 15.67 0.94
N LEU A 296 14.91 15.19 0.68
CA LEU A 296 14.54 14.53 -0.58
C LEU A 296 14.45 15.59 -1.69
N ASP A 297 15.31 15.53 -2.71
CA ASP A 297 15.37 16.55 -3.76
C ASP A 297 14.47 16.21 -4.95
N LEU A 298 13.18 16.59 -4.87
CA LEU A 298 12.27 16.47 -6.03
C LEU A 298 12.45 17.62 -7.04
N SER A 299 13.35 18.58 -6.79
CA SER A 299 13.67 19.64 -7.75
C SER A 299 14.66 19.18 -8.83
N GLN A 300 15.37 18.08 -8.56
CA GLN A 300 16.37 17.53 -9.48
C GLN A 300 15.77 17.08 -10.82
N GLN A 301 16.64 16.98 -11.82
CA GLN A 301 16.36 16.44 -13.13
C GLN A 301 17.46 15.45 -13.49
N ASP A 302 17.10 14.17 -13.56
CA ASP A 302 18.05 13.12 -13.92
C ASP A 302 18.32 13.15 -15.43
N SER A 303 19.56 12.87 -15.82
CA SER A 303 19.92 12.79 -17.24
C SER A 303 19.33 11.53 -17.88
N LYS A 304 19.26 11.51 -19.21
CA LYS A 304 18.82 10.32 -19.94
C LYS A 304 19.67 9.09 -19.59
N GLU A 305 20.98 9.25 -19.51
CA GLU A 305 21.92 8.16 -19.20
C GLU A 305 21.65 7.61 -17.79
N THR A 306 21.37 8.47 -16.82
CA THR A 306 21.00 8.07 -15.45
C THR A 306 19.68 7.31 -15.45
N LEU A 307 18.63 7.84 -16.09
CA LEU A 307 17.33 7.17 -16.17
C LEU A 307 17.41 5.83 -16.90
N ASP A 308 18.20 5.74 -17.96
CA ASP A 308 18.36 4.52 -18.75
C ASP A 308 19.09 3.41 -17.99
N GLY A 309 19.98 3.79 -17.06
CA GLY A 309 20.78 2.86 -16.28
C GLY A 309 20.18 2.49 -14.91
N ASP A 310 19.12 3.15 -14.45
CA ASP A 310 18.51 2.86 -13.16
C ASP A 310 17.50 1.69 -13.25
N PRO A 311 17.58 0.68 -12.35
CA PRO A 311 16.64 -0.44 -12.32
C PRO A 311 15.18 -0.05 -12.10
N ALA A 312 14.94 1.05 -11.36
CA ALA A 312 13.61 1.47 -10.96
C ALA A 312 13.41 2.97 -11.15
N LEU A 313 12.19 3.33 -11.54
CA LEU A 313 11.81 4.70 -11.82
C LEU A 313 10.69 5.13 -10.89
N THR A 314 10.73 6.40 -10.50
CA THR A 314 9.61 7.08 -9.84
C THR A 314 9.11 8.18 -10.76
N LEU A 315 7.79 8.26 -10.97
CA LEU A 315 7.16 9.30 -11.77
C LEU A 315 6.21 10.13 -10.90
N VAL A 316 6.36 11.45 -10.95
CA VAL A 316 5.44 12.41 -10.30
C VAL A 316 4.88 13.34 -11.35
N ALA A 317 3.56 13.38 -11.50
CA ALA A 317 2.88 14.27 -12.44
C ALA A 317 1.92 15.19 -11.70
N THR A 318 2.09 16.50 -11.87
CA THR A 318 1.27 17.55 -11.26
C THR A 318 1.57 18.91 -11.89
N GLU A 319 0.63 19.85 -11.84
CA GLU A 319 0.86 21.25 -12.19
C GLU A 319 1.42 22.06 -11.02
N ARG A 320 1.53 21.47 -9.83
CA ARG A 320 2.00 22.14 -8.62
C ARG A 320 3.52 22.21 -8.55
N HIS A 321 4.05 23.43 -8.70
CA HIS A 321 5.49 23.68 -8.64
C HIS A 321 6.10 23.43 -7.25
N ASP A 322 5.32 23.56 -6.18
CA ASP A 322 5.78 23.33 -4.81
C ASP A 322 5.93 21.83 -4.47
N VAL A 323 5.53 20.93 -5.35
CA VAL A 323 5.91 19.51 -5.29
C VAL A 323 7.38 19.32 -5.71
N PHE A 324 7.86 20.09 -6.70
CA PHE A 324 9.19 19.96 -7.30
C PHE A 324 10.24 20.80 -6.59
N VAL A 325 10.34 20.63 -5.28
CA VAL A 325 11.28 21.31 -4.38
C VAL A 325 12.04 20.29 -3.52
N ARG A 326 12.96 20.77 -2.69
CA ARG A 326 13.58 19.96 -1.63
C ARG A 326 12.64 19.80 -0.46
N HIS A 327 12.32 18.56 -0.11
CA HIS A 327 11.44 18.22 1.01
C HIS A 327 12.26 17.72 2.19
N GLN A 328 12.08 18.34 3.35
CA GLN A 328 12.72 17.85 4.57
C GLN A 328 12.10 16.51 4.98
N LEU A 329 12.94 15.51 5.21
CA LEU A 329 12.48 14.24 5.75
C LEU A 329 12.07 14.45 7.21
N ASP A 330 10.83 14.10 7.52
CA ASP A 330 10.31 14.25 8.88
C ASP A 330 10.99 13.24 9.81
N ALA A 331 11.87 13.73 10.69
CA ALA A 331 12.57 12.94 11.69
C ALA A 331 11.71 12.67 12.94
N ASN A 332 10.64 13.44 13.16
CA ASN A 332 9.79 13.40 14.36
C ASN A 332 8.36 12.96 14.00
N ARG A 333 8.25 11.87 13.24
CA ARG A 333 6.96 11.34 12.81
C ARG A 333 6.13 10.89 14.02
N PRO A 334 4.79 11.11 14.00
CA PRO A 334 3.91 10.54 15.00
C PRO A 334 4.03 9.01 15.00
N VAL A 335 4.28 8.44 16.17
CA VAL A 335 4.26 6.99 16.36
C VAL A 335 2.82 6.52 16.20
N SER A 336 2.57 5.64 15.24
CA SER A 336 1.22 5.12 14.97
C SER A 336 1.07 3.64 15.30
N GLY A 337 2.17 2.96 15.60
CA GLY A 337 2.23 1.53 15.88
C GLY A 337 2.94 1.20 17.19
N GLU A 338 3.77 0.17 17.14
CA GLU A 338 4.59 -0.36 18.24
C GLU A 338 6.03 -0.48 17.78
N PHE A 339 6.97 -0.01 18.60
CA PHE A 339 8.38 -0.20 18.33
C PHE A 339 8.79 -1.66 18.58
N ARG A 340 9.40 -2.27 17.57
CA ARG A 340 9.88 -3.65 17.59
C ARG A 340 11.27 -3.73 16.98
N LEU A 341 12.01 -4.78 17.33
CA LEU A 341 13.19 -5.15 16.58
C LEU A 341 12.80 -5.48 15.14
N ASN A 342 13.64 -5.07 14.21
CA ASN A 342 13.47 -5.38 12.80
C ASN A 342 13.49 -6.90 12.59
N PRO A 343 12.47 -7.46 11.91
CA PRO A 343 12.33 -8.91 11.72
C PRO A 343 13.42 -9.57 10.87
N LEU A 344 14.27 -8.78 10.20
CA LEU A 344 15.45 -9.29 9.50
C LEU A 344 16.60 -9.64 10.45
N TYR A 345 16.53 -9.33 11.74
CA TYR A 345 17.58 -9.70 12.69
C TYR A 345 17.27 -11.00 13.42
N GLU A 346 18.21 -11.95 13.31
CA GLU A 346 18.30 -13.09 14.21
C GLU A 346 18.85 -12.61 15.57
N VAL A 347 18.19 -13.02 16.66
CA VAL A 347 18.50 -12.55 18.01
C VAL A 347 19.18 -13.66 18.79
N GLU A 348 20.46 -13.47 19.13
CA GLU A 348 21.25 -14.38 19.95
C GLU A 348 21.45 -13.83 21.36
N ALA A 349 21.13 -14.65 22.37
CA ALA A 349 21.34 -14.31 23.78
C ALA A 349 22.84 -14.15 24.11
N ASN A 350 23.23 -13.02 24.70
CA ASN A 350 24.61 -12.77 25.13
C ASN A 350 24.64 -12.09 26.52
N GLY A 351 24.43 -12.87 27.58
CA GLY A 351 24.34 -12.35 28.95
C GLY A 351 23.25 -11.28 29.08
N ASP A 352 23.62 -10.10 29.59
CA ASP A 352 22.73 -8.92 29.73
C ASP A 352 22.47 -8.17 28.41
N SER A 353 23.01 -8.68 27.31
CA SER A 353 22.82 -8.16 25.96
C SER A 353 22.21 -9.20 25.03
N VAL A 354 21.79 -8.75 23.87
CA VAL A 354 21.51 -9.58 22.71
C VAL A 354 22.44 -9.16 21.58
N ARG A 355 22.93 -10.15 20.84
CA ARG A 355 23.60 -9.95 19.56
C ARG A 355 22.54 -10.09 18.47
N LEU A 356 22.48 -9.11 17.59
CA LEU A 356 21.59 -9.08 16.44
C LEU A 356 22.44 -9.37 15.21
N ARG A 357 22.01 -10.32 14.38
CA ARG A 357 22.66 -10.62 13.10
C ARG A 357 21.65 -10.50 11.96
N LEU A 358 21.98 -9.68 10.96
CA LEU A 358 21.13 -9.47 9.80
C LEU A 358 21.05 -10.77 8.98
N ARG A 359 19.83 -11.23 8.70
CA ARG A 359 19.54 -12.46 7.98
C ARG A 359 18.33 -12.29 7.08
N PHE A 360 18.54 -12.47 5.79
CA PHE A 360 17.46 -12.42 4.81
C PHE A 360 16.65 -13.73 4.80
N PRO A 361 15.34 -13.65 4.47
CA PRO A 361 14.47 -14.82 4.41
C PRO A 361 14.78 -15.76 3.24
N SER A 362 15.37 -15.26 2.14
CA SER A 362 15.78 -16.04 0.97
C SER A 362 16.88 -15.31 0.17
N GLU A 363 17.53 -16.03 -0.76
CA GLU A 363 18.49 -15.47 -1.71
C GLU A 363 17.82 -14.47 -2.66
N ASP A 364 16.64 -14.80 -3.20
CA ASP A 364 15.88 -13.89 -4.07
C ASP A 364 15.52 -12.57 -3.37
N TYR A 365 15.14 -12.63 -2.09
CA TYR A 365 14.88 -11.42 -1.30
C TYR A 365 16.17 -10.61 -1.09
N GLU A 366 17.31 -11.26 -0.88
CA GLU A 366 18.60 -10.58 -0.76
C GLU A 366 19.00 -9.90 -2.08
N GLU A 367 18.77 -10.56 -3.22
CA GLU A 367 19.05 -9.98 -4.53
C GLU A 367 18.21 -8.73 -4.80
N GLU A 368 16.92 -8.76 -4.46
CA GLU A 368 16.01 -7.64 -4.69
C GLU A 368 16.18 -6.49 -3.68
N TYR A 369 16.37 -6.81 -2.40
CA TYR A 369 16.32 -5.82 -1.30
C TYR A 369 17.64 -5.65 -0.53
N GLY A 370 18.74 -6.23 -1.03
CA GLY A 370 20.07 -6.21 -0.40
C GLY A 370 20.64 -4.80 -0.15
N ALA A 371 20.16 -3.79 -0.89
CA ALA A 371 20.54 -2.38 -0.69
C ALA A 371 20.21 -1.86 0.72
N CYS A 372 19.33 -2.54 1.47
CA CYS A 372 19.06 -2.17 2.86
C CYS A 372 20.30 -2.21 3.77
N ARG A 373 21.38 -2.92 3.39
CA ARG A 373 22.68 -2.90 4.09
C ARG A 373 23.32 -1.51 4.21
N GLN A 374 22.88 -0.54 3.40
CA GLN A 374 23.38 0.84 3.50
C GLN A 374 22.89 1.55 4.77
N TYR A 375 21.82 1.07 5.40
CA TYR A 375 21.31 1.59 6.67
C TYR A 375 21.14 0.52 7.76
N LEU A 376 21.02 -0.77 7.40
CA LEU A 376 20.99 -1.89 8.34
C LEU A 376 22.42 -2.44 8.56
N PRO A 377 22.99 -2.35 9.77
CA PRO A 377 24.28 -3.00 10.06
C PRO A 377 24.15 -4.54 10.04
N ASP A 378 25.18 -5.24 9.57
CA ASP A 378 25.21 -6.72 9.56
C ASP A 378 25.14 -7.31 10.98
N GLU A 379 25.73 -6.61 11.95
CA GLU A 379 25.69 -6.97 13.37
C GLU A 379 25.41 -5.75 14.25
N ALA A 380 24.66 -5.97 15.33
CA ALA A 380 24.49 -4.99 16.39
C ALA A 380 24.43 -5.68 17.76
N VAL A 381 24.79 -4.97 18.82
CA VAL A 381 24.66 -5.46 20.21
C VAL A 381 23.81 -4.48 20.98
N VAL A 382 22.78 -4.98 21.67
CA VAL A 382 21.83 -4.17 22.42
C VAL A 382 21.64 -4.74 23.81
N HIS A 383 21.60 -3.90 24.84
CA HIS A 383 21.26 -4.33 26.19
C HIS A 383 19.80 -4.77 26.28
N ARG A 384 19.54 -5.91 26.93
CA ARG A 384 18.18 -6.46 27.08
C ARG A 384 17.24 -5.47 27.77
N ALA A 385 17.71 -4.85 28.85
CA ALA A 385 16.95 -3.86 29.59
C ALA A 385 16.48 -2.67 28.73
N ALA A 386 17.22 -2.32 27.67
CA ALA A 386 16.79 -1.28 26.74
C ALA A 386 15.68 -1.78 25.81
N LEU A 387 15.79 -3.02 25.30
CA LEU A 387 14.77 -3.62 24.43
C LEU A 387 13.44 -3.85 25.16
N ASP A 388 13.50 -4.24 26.43
CA ASP A 388 12.31 -4.47 27.27
C ASP A 388 11.46 -3.19 27.45
N THR A 389 12.04 -2.01 27.19
CA THR A 389 11.34 -0.72 27.26
C THR A 389 10.65 -0.29 25.95
N LEU A 390 10.93 -0.96 24.82
CA LEU A 390 10.37 -0.60 23.50
C LEU A 390 8.83 -0.63 23.41
N PRO A 391 8.11 -1.55 24.07
CA PRO A 391 6.64 -1.54 24.06
C PRO A 391 6.01 -0.26 24.66
N GLY A 392 6.80 0.61 25.31
CA GLY A 392 6.35 1.86 25.94
C GLY A 392 6.00 3.01 24.97
N GLY A 393 6.01 2.78 23.65
CA GLY A 393 5.50 3.74 22.65
C GLY A 393 6.43 4.89 22.29
N ALA A 394 7.63 4.96 22.88
CA ALA A 394 8.68 5.89 22.51
C ALA A 394 10.02 5.15 22.39
N VAL A 395 10.85 5.54 21.43
CA VAL A 395 12.22 5.02 21.34
C VAL A 395 13.06 5.68 22.44
N PRO A 396 13.62 4.92 23.40
CA PRO A 396 14.57 5.46 24.36
C PRO A 396 15.73 6.17 23.67
N ALA A 397 16.27 7.24 24.25
CA ALA A 397 17.40 7.97 23.65
C ALA A 397 18.61 7.07 23.35
N VAL A 398 18.82 6.04 24.17
CA VAL A 398 19.88 5.03 23.98
C VAL A 398 19.68 4.15 22.72
N LEU A 399 18.44 4.07 22.22
CA LEU A 399 18.05 3.31 21.03
C LEU A 399 17.81 4.20 19.80
N ALA A 400 17.98 5.52 19.90
CA ALA A 400 17.69 6.46 18.81
C ALA A 400 18.53 6.19 17.55
N ASP A 401 19.82 5.85 17.72
CA ASP A 401 20.69 5.49 16.61
C ASP A 401 20.26 4.18 15.92
N LEU A 402 19.78 3.21 16.70
CA LEU A 402 19.26 1.94 16.16
C LEU A 402 17.93 2.13 15.42
N ALA A 403 17.08 3.06 15.87
CA ALA A 403 15.88 3.45 15.13
C ALA A 403 16.23 4.19 13.82
N LYS A 404 17.21 5.10 13.85
CA LYS A 404 17.72 5.78 12.63
C LYS A 404 18.27 4.78 11.62
N ARG A 405 18.98 3.77 12.10
CA ARG A 405 19.50 2.64 11.31
C ARG A 405 18.48 1.53 11.08
N ARG A 406 17.19 1.76 11.38
CA ARG A 406 16.08 0.81 11.14
C ARG A 406 16.27 -0.59 11.73
N VAL A 407 17.15 -0.74 12.73
CA VAL A 407 17.23 -1.94 13.58
C VAL A 407 16.02 -2.02 14.50
N ILE A 408 15.44 -0.87 14.84
CA ILE A 408 14.16 -0.74 15.53
C ILE A 408 13.18 -0.04 14.58
N LEU A 409 12.00 -0.62 14.41
CA LEU A 409 10.97 -0.17 13.49
C LEU A 409 9.70 0.20 14.25
N ASP A 410 9.01 1.25 13.82
CA ASP A 410 7.60 1.51 14.17
C ASP A 410 6.72 0.63 13.28
N LEU A 411 6.32 -0.54 13.78
CA LEU A 411 5.47 -1.49 13.07
C LEU A 411 4.01 -1.31 13.47
N PRO A 412 3.04 -1.63 12.60
CA PRO A 412 1.64 -1.63 12.99
C PRO A 412 1.38 -2.46 14.26
N LYS A 413 0.33 -2.11 15.01
CA LYS A 413 -0.05 -2.90 16.18
C LYS A 413 -0.39 -4.33 15.76
N ARG A 414 0.04 -5.32 16.57
CA ARG A 414 -0.14 -6.75 16.27
C ARG A 414 0.45 -7.16 14.92
N TYR A 415 1.60 -6.60 14.53
CA TYR A 415 2.26 -7.01 13.28
C TYR A 415 3.03 -8.33 13.41
N TYR A 416 3.70 -8.53 14.55
CA TYR A 416 4.46 -9.74 14.91
C TYR A 416 4.07 -10.29 16.26
#